data_AF-A0A3B9L7P9-F1
#
_entry.id   AF-A0A3B9L7P9-F1
#
_cell.length_a   1.000
_cell.length_b   1.000
_cell.length_c   1.000
_cell.angle_alpha   90.00
_cell.angle_beta   90.00
_cell.angle_gamma   90.00
#
_symmetry.space_group_name_H-M   'P 1'
#
loop_
_entity.id
_entity.type
_entity.pdbx_description
1 polymer ?
#
loop_
_entity_poly.entity_id
_entity_poly.type
_entity_poly.pdbx_seq_one_letter_code
_entity_poly.pdbx_strand_id
1 'polypeptide(L)'
;MSTIKPHPFISKKLTWHFAITFIAFWILMLLCIYGNHMIPDFETNHYFLIFFTTIWVLLIYFFVSVWWSLKRLKCPNCQQLTQPFKQHPLLPDYHSAYCKYCDTLWHLGISNSTD
;
A
#
# COMPACT_ATOMS: atom_id res chain seq x y z
N MET A 1 -6.72 17.18 25.65
CA MET A 1 -6.02 15.89 25.40
C MET A 1 -6.52 15.35 24.08
N SER A 2 -5.66 15.25 23.07
CA SER A 2 -6.01 14.69 21.76
C SER A 2 -6.43 13.23 21.92
N THR A 3 -7.63 12.89 21.45
CA THR A 3 -8.11 11.51 21.52
C THR A 3 -7.41 10.69 20.44
N ILE A 4 -6.81 9.59 20.87
CA ILE A 4 -6.10 8.63 20.01
C ILE A 4 -7.12 7.59 19.53
N LYS A 5 -7.28 7.43 18.21
CA LYS A 5 -8.21 6.44 17.63
C LYS A 5 -7.53 5.60 16.53
N PRO A 6 -7.86 4.31 16.41
CA PRO A 6 -7.41 3.49 15.28
C PRO A 6 -8.09 3.98 14.00
N HIS A 7 -7.36 4.10 12.90
CA HIS A 7 -7.94 4.51 11.64
C HIS A 7 -8.75 3.35 11.01
N PRO A 8 -10.08 3.48 10.85
CA PRO A 8 -10.95 2.34 10.53
C PRO A 8 -10.71 1.73 9.14
N PHE A 9 -10.17 2.50 8.19
CA PHE A 9 -10.14 2.09 6.78
C PHE A 9 -8.76 1.77 6.19
N ILE A 10 -7.66 1.97 6.92
CA ILE A 10 -6.31 1.89 6.31
C ILE A 10 -5.82 0.46 6.19
N SER A 11 -5.98 -0.33 7.24
CA SER A 11 -5.66 -1.76 7.20
C SER A 11 -6.44 -2.45 6.07
N LYS A 12 -7.76 -2.23 6.00
CA LYS A 12 -8.62 -2.79 4.95
C LYS A 12 -8.21 -2.34 3.54
N LYS A 13 -7.89 -1.06 3.36
CA LYS A 13 -7.45 -0.54 2.05
C LYS A 13 -6.11 -1.14 1.64
N LEU A 14 -5.15 -1.25 2.57
CA LEU A 14 -3.84 -1.84 2.32
C LEU A 14 -3.95 -3.34 1.99
N THR A 15 -4.73 -4.09 2.77
CA THR A 15 -5.01 -5.51 2.51
C THR A 15 -5.66 -5.72 1.15
N TRP A 16 -6.60 -4.85 0.75
CA TRP A 16 -7.24 -4.94 -0.56
C TRP A 16 -6.27 -4.67 -1.71
N HIS A 17 -5.40 -3.66 -1.58
CA HIS A 17 -4.35 -3.40 -2.57
C HIS A 17 -3.38 -4.58 -2.67
N PHE A 18 -2.96 -5.14 -1.53
CA PHE A 18 -2.10 -6.31 -1.49
C PHE A 18 -2.75 -7.53 -2.16
N ALA A 19 -4.02 -7.80 -1.86
CA ALA A 19 -4.76 -8.89 -2.47
C ALA A 19 -4.86 -8.76 -4.00
N ILE A 20 -5.10 -7.55 -4.52
CA ILE A 20 -5.16 -7.31 -5.97
C ILE A 20 -3.79 -7.53 -6.61
N THR A 21 -2.73 -6.96 -6.04
CA THR A 21 -1.38 -7.14 -6.57
C THR A 21 -0.97 -8.61 -6.55
N PHE A 22 -1.35 -9.35 -5.51
CA PHE A 22 -1.12 -10.79 -5.41
C PHE A 22 -1.87 -11.58 -6.49
N ILE A 23 -3.16 -11.31 -6.69
CA ILE A 23 -3.95 -11.96 -7.74
C ILE A 23 -3.37 -11.64 -9.13
N ALA A 24 -3.00 -10.39 -9.39
CA ALA A 24 -2.39 -9.98 -10.65
C ALA A 24 -1.06 -10.73 -10.92
N PHE A 25 -0.24 -10.92 -9.89
CA PHE A 25 0.99 -11.71 -9.98
C PHE A 25 0.72 -13.16 -10.40
N TRP A 26 -0.26 -13.82 -9.78
CA TRP A 26 -0.62 -15.21 -10.14
C TRP A 26 -1.12 -15.32 -11.59
N ILE A 27 -1.95 -14.38 -12.03
CA ILE A 27 -2.45 -14.35 -13.40
C ILE A 27 -1.29 -14.17 -14.40
N LEU A 28 -0.35 -13.28 -14.11
CA LEU A 28 0.85 -13.08 -14.94
C LEU A 28 1.72 -14.32 -15.02
N MET A 29 1.90 -15.03 -13.90
CA MET A 29 2.67 -16.28 -13.87
C MET A 29 2.02 -17.35 -14.75
N LEU A 30 0.70 -17.51 -14.64
CA LEU A 30 -0.06 -18.45 -15.48
C LEU A 30 0.00 -18.09 -16.96
N LEU A 31 -0.10 -16.80 -17.31
CA LEU A 31 0.05 -16.31 -18.67
C LEU A 31 1.43 -16.62 -19.26
N CYS A 32 2.50 -16.50 -18.47
CA CYS A 32 3.85 -16.83 -18.92
C CYS A 32 4.02 -18.33 -19.16
N ILE A 33 3.50 -19.17 -18.27
CA ILE A 33 3.53 -20.64 -18.44
C ILE A 33 2.72 -21.05 -19.68
N TYR A 34 1.53 -20.47 -19.84
CA TYR A 34 0.67 -20.74 -20.99
C TYR A 34 1.30 -20.24 -22.31
N GLY A 35 1.86 -19.04 -22.32
CA GLY A 35 2.54 -18.47 -23.48
C GLY A 35 3.71 -19.34 -23.94
N ASN A 36 4.54 -19.78 -22.99
CA ASN A 36 5.67 -20.67 -23.26
C ASN A 36 5.22 -22.04 -23.82
N HIS A 37 4.02 -22.51 -23.49
CA HIS A 37 3.47 -23.74 -24.05
C HIS A 37 2.89 -23.55 -25.46
N MET A 38 2.29 -22.38 -25.75
CA MET A 38 1.63 -22.13 -27.04
C MET A 38 2.57 -21.62 -28.14
N ILE A 39 3.66 -20.95 -27.78
CA ILE A 39 4.63 -20.39 -28.73
C ILE A 39 6.05 -20.80 -28.27
N PRO A 40 6.46 -22.07 -28.51
CA PRO A 40 7.75 -22.58 -28.06
C PRO A 40 8.94 -21.95 -28.79
N ASP A 41 8.72 -21.33 -29.96
CA ASP A 41 9.76 -20.64 -30.76
C ASP A 41 10.15 -19.28 -30.18
N PHE A 42 9.35 -18.73 -29.26
CA PHE A 42 9.74 -17.57 -28.48
C PHE A 42 10.63 -18.09 -27.35
N GLU A 43 11.95 -17.88 -27.47
CA GLU A 43 12.93 -18.41 -26.50
C GLU A 43 12.46 -18.17 -25.07
N THR A 44 12.54 -19.21 -24.22
CA THR A 44 12.13 -19.18 -22.81
C THR A 44 12.67 -17.96 -22.06
N ASN A 45 13.86 -17.47 -22.44
CA ASN A 45 14.49 -16.25 -21.93
C ASN A 45 13.62 -15.00 -22.07
N HIS A 46 12.87 -14.85 -23.16
CA HIS A 46 12.01 -13.68 -23.40
C HIS A 46 10.78 -13.68 -22.48
N TYR A 47 10.16 -14.85 -22.25
CA TYR A 47 9.06 -14.96 -21.27
C TYR A 47 9.53 -14.65 -19.85
N PHE A 48 10.72 -15.14 -19.48
CA PHE A 48 11.33 -14.79 -18.19
C PHE A 48 11.63 -13.29 -18.07
N LEU A 49 12.14 -12.66 -19.13
CA LEU A 49 12.43 -11.22 -19.15
C LEU A 49 11.14 -10.38 -19.04
N ILE A 50 10.09 -10.76 -19.78
CA ILE A 50 8.76 -10.11 -19.71
C ILE A 50 8.18 -10.27 -18.30
N PHE A 51 8.25 -11.47 -17.72
CA PHE A 51 7.78 -11.73 -16.36
C PHE A 51 8.55 -10.91 -15.32
N PHE A 52 9.88 -10.89 -15.42
CA PHE A 52 10.74 -10.14 -14.51
C PHE A 52 10.46 -8.63 -14.58
N THR A 53 10.37 -8.06 -15.78
CA THR A 53 10.07 -6.64 -15.97
C THR A 53 8.68 -6.26 -15.48
N THR A 54 7.66 -7.08 -15.76
CA THR A 54 6.28 -6.84 -15.27
C THR A 54 6.18 -6.94 -13.75
N ILE A 55 6.93 -7.82 -13.08
CA ILE A 55 7.02 -7.86 -11.62
C ILE A 55 7.55 -6.54 -11.06
N TRP A 56 8.65 -6.02 -11.62
CA TRP A 56 9.22 -4.74 -11.16
C TRP A 56 8.23 -3.60 -11.32
N VAL A 57 7.53 -3.53 -12.46
CA VAL A 57 6.48 -2.52 -12.70
C VAL A 57 5.35 -2.65 -11.68
N LEU A 58 4.88 -3.86 -11.38
CA LEU A 58 3.84 -4.10 -10.38
C LEU A 58 4.27 -3.72 -8.98
N LEU A 59 5.51 -4.03 -8.59
CA LEU A 59 6.07 -3.65 -7.30
C LEU A 59 6.17 -2.13 -7.16
N ILE A 60 6.73 -1.45 -8.16
CA ILE A 60 6.80 0.02 -8.19
C ILE A 60 5.40 0.62 -8.09
N TYR A 61 4.44 0.12 -8.86
CA TYR A 61 3.05 0.57 -8.81
C TYR A 61 2.45 0.38 -7.41
N PHE A 62 2.68 -0.77 -6.78
CA PHE A 62 2.23 -1.05 -5.42
C PHE A 62 2.80 -0.04 -4.42
N PHE A 63 4.13 0.15 -4.40
CA PHE A 63 4.78 1.09 -3.49
C PHE A 63 4.31 2.54 -3.70
N VAL A 64 4.20 2.99 -4.96
CA VAL A 64 3.71 4.33 -5.28
C VAL A 64 2.25 4.50 -4.85
N SER A 65 1.40 3.51 -5.08
CA SER A 65 -0.03 3.55 -4.70
C SER A 65 -0.23 3.57 -3.19
N VAL A 66 0.54 2.76 -2.46
CA VAL A 66 0.56 2.75 -0.99
C VAL A 66 1.05 4.10 -0.46
N TRP A 67 2.15 4.61 -1.01
CA TRP A 67 2.70 5.91 -0.61
C TRP A 67 1.71 7.06 -0.85
N TRP A 68 1.06 7.08 -2.01
CA TRP A 68 0.02 8.06 -2.31
C TRP A 68 -1.19 7.95 -1.38
N SER A 69 -1.61 6.73 -1.06
CA SER A 69 -2.70 6.48 -0.12
C SER A 69 -2.37 6.97 1.28
N LEU A 70 -1.12 6.78 1.73
CA LEU A 70 -0.64 7.28 3.02
C LEU A 70 -0.53 8.81 3.03
N LYS A 71 -0.03 9.42 1.95
CA LYS A 71 0.10 10.89 1.84
C LYS A 71 -1.26 11.61 1.75
N ARG A 72 -2.29 10.95 1.23
CA ARG A 72 -3.65 11.49 1.07
C ARG A 72 -4.66 10.83 2.01
N LEU A 73 -4.24 10.48 3.23
CA LEU A 73 -5.20 10.08 4.25
C LEU A 73 -6.23 11.20 4.47
N LYS A 74 -7.49 10.82 4.55
CA LYS A 74 -8.58 11.72 4.93
C LYS A 74 -9.05 11.35 6.33
N CYS A 75 -9.37 12.36 7.13
CA CYS A 75 -9.97 12.16 8.44
C CYS A 75 -11.36 11.52 8.29
N PRO A 76 -11.68 10.43 9.01
CA PRO A 76 -13.00 9.80 8.95
C PRO A 76 -14.16 10.73 9.34
N ASN A 77 -13.91 11.67 10.26
CA ASN A 77 -14.96 12.53 10.81
C ASN A 77 -15.28 13.74 9.92
N CYS A 78 -14.27 14.39 9.35
CA CYS A 78 -14.43 15.63 8.60
C CYS A 78 -14.02 15.53 7.12
N GLN A 79 -13.54 14.38 6.66
CA GLN A 79 -13.04 14.10 5.30
C GLN A 79 -11.89 14.99 4.81
N GLN A 80 -11.41 15.92 5.64
CA GLN A 80 -10.25 16.76 5.36
C GLN A 80 -8.96 15.93 5.36
N LEU A 81 -7.98 16.36 4.57
CA LEU A 81 -6.66 15.72 4.50
C LEU A 81 -5.97 15.81 5.87
N THR A 82 -5.45 14.68 6.34
CA THR A 82 -4.61 14.65 7.54
C THR A 82 -3.18 15.06 7.17
N GLN A 83 -2.47 15.67 8.12
CA GLN A 83 -1.08 16.05 7.93
C GLN A 83 -0.17 14.95 8.48
N PRO A 84 0.90 14.55 7.76
CA PRO A 84 1.91 13.65 8.30
C PRO A 84 2.63 14.33 9.47
N PHE A 85 2.73 13.64 10.61
CA PHE A 85 3.08 14.13 11.94
C PHE A 85 4.54 14.64 12.11
N LYS A 86 5.26 15.02 11.04
CA LYS A 86 6.66 15.51 11.11
C LYS A 86 6.83 16.84 11.88
N GLN A 87 5.78 17.41 12.48
CA GLN A 87 5.80 18.75 13.08
C GLN A 87 5.30 18.83 14.54
N HIS A 88 4.94 17.73 15.21
CA HIS A 88 4.49 17.80 16.61
C HIS A 88 5.52 17.20 17.60
N PRO A 89 6.07 18.00 18.53
CA PRO A 89 7.16 17.58 19.43
C PRO A 89 6.74 16.68 20.61
N LEU A 90 5.51 16.14 20.63
CA LEU A 90 4.91 15.53 21.83
C LEU A 90 4.53 14.04 21.73
N LEU A 91 4.68 13.37 20.57
CA LEU A 91 4.49 11.91 20.48
C LEU A 91 5.57 11.25 19.58
N PRO A 92 6.18 10.13 20.00
CA PRO A 92 7.35 9.53 19.34
C PRO A 92 7.05 8.70 18.08
N ASP A 93 5.80 8.51 17.68
CA ASP A 93 5.45 7.50 16.66
C ASP A 93 5.20 8.04 15.25
N TYR A 94 6.09 7.65 14.33
CA TYR A 94 6.05 7.91 12.89
C TYR A 94 4.82 7.33 12.15
N HIS A 95 3.98 6.55 12.84
CA HIS A 95 2.84 5.83 12.28
C HIS A 95 1.48 6.42 12.69
N SER A 96 1.44 7.75 12.86
CA SER A 96 0.24 8.50 13.23
C SER A 96 -0.09 9.60 12.21
N ALA A 97 -1.38 9.88 12.05
CA ALA A 97 -1.90 10.91 11.16
C ALA A 97 -2.81 11.86 11.95
N TYR A 98 -2.48 13.15 11.95
CA TYR A 98 -3.21 14.15 12.72
C TYR A 98 -4.19 14.94 11.85
N CYS A 99 -5.39 15.17 12.37
CA CYS A 99 -6.38 16.03 11.75
C CYS A 99 -6.52 17.35 12.53
N LYS A 100 -6.03 18.46 11.95
CA LYS A 100 -6.14 19.80 12.55
C LYS A 100 -7.58 20.27 12.78
N TYR A 101 -8.53 19.83 11.97
CA TYR A 101 -9.93 20.27 12.05
C TYR A 101 -10.72 19.58 13.17
N CYS A 102 -10.38 18.32 13.46
CA CYS A 102 -11.05 17.54 14.51
C CYS A 102 -10.24 17.46 15.80
N ASP A 103 -9.00 17.98 15.79
CA ASP A 103 -8.01 17.80 16.86
C ASP A 103 -7.86 16.32 17.30
N THR A 104 -7.90 15.41 16.31
CA THR A 104 -7.83 13.96 16.52
C THR A 104 -6.56 13.38 15.92
N LEU A 105 -5.96 12.45 16.66
CA LEU A 105 -4.80 11.69 16.24
C LEU A 105 -5.23 10.27 15.86
N TRP A 106 -4.93 9.87 14.63
CA TRP A 106 -5.27 8.56 14.10
C TRP A 106 -4.01 7.70 14.02
N HIS A 107 -3.98 6.56 14.73
CA HIS A 107 -2.94 5.57 14.49
C HIS A 107 -3.24 4.81 13.21
N LEU A 108 -2.20 4.67 12.38
CA LEU A 108 -2.25 3.91 11.13
C LEU A 108 -2.26 2.38 11.36
N GLY A 109 -2.10 1.93 12.61
CA GLY A 109 -2.05 0.50 12.96
C GLY A 109 -0.79 -0.20 12.49
N ILE A 110 0.26 0.56 12.14
CA ILE A 110 1.59 0.08 11.80
C ILE A 110 2.49 0.32 13.03
N SER A 111 2.05 -0.08 14.23
CA SER A 111 2.92 -0.02 15.41
C SER A 111 3.67 -1.34 15.52
N ASN A 112 4.95 -1.24 15.88
CA ASN A 112 5.81 -2.39 16.19
C ASN A 112 5.58 -2.91 17.63
N SER A 113 4.47 -2.54 18.26
CA SER A 113 4.19 -2.90 19.64
C SER A 113 3.62 -4.32 19.70
N THR A 114 4.51 -5.30 19.85
CA THR A 114 4.24 -6.44 20.71
C THR A 114 4.04 -5.91 22.13
N ASP A 115 2.80 -5.56 22.48
CA ASP A 115 2.34 -5.42 23.87
C ASP A 115 0.85 -5.81 23.92
#